data_AF-A0A3D1E847-F1
#
_entry.id   AF-A0A3D1E847-F1
#
_cell.length_a   1.000
_cell.length_b   1.000
_cell.length_c   1.000
_cell.angle_alpha   90.00
_cell.angle_beta   90.00
_cell.angle_gamma   90.00
#
_symmetry.space_group_name_H-M   'P 1'
#
loop_
_entity.id
_entity.type
_entity.pdbx_description
1 polymer ?
#
loop_
_entity_poly.entity_id
_entity_poly.type
_entity_poly.pdbx_seq_one_letter_code
_entity_poly.pdbx_strand_id
1 'polypeptide(L)'
;EPLFHIHLNVDYPFNLTGILFFPKLKGDLNLQKDKIQLYQNQVYVTDHVEGIVPEFLTMLRGVIDSPDIPLNVSRSYLQADGAVKKISSYITKKVADKLSSLFKNDRADFESKWNDIKIVVEYGMLSEEKFMEKADGFALYPTIDGQFYTWTELEEKIKPNQTDKDGTFVLLYASDQDAQHSYIQAAKEKGYEV
;
A
#
# COMPACT_ATOMS: atom_id res chain seq x y z
N GLU A 1 -8.63 -13.77 -10.60
CA GLU A 1 -8.77 -12.33 -10.93
C GLU A 1 -8.02 -11.48 -9.91
N PRO A 2 -7.28 -10.45 -10.34
CA PRO A 2 -6.56 -9.53 -9.45
C PRO A 2 -7.54 -8.69 -8.62
N LEU A 3 -7.08 -8.14 -7.49
CA LEU A 3 -7.92 -7.25 -6.67
C LEU A 3 -8.27 -5.96 -7.41
N PHE A 4 -7.27 -5.38 -8.08
CA PHE A 4 -7.36 -4.27 -9.01
C PHE A 4 -6.06 -4.16 -9.82
N HIS A 5 -6.12 -3.38 -10.90
CA HIS A 5 -4.97 -3.06 -11.74
C HIS A 5 -4.75 -1.55 -11.83
N ILE A 6 -3.52 -1.17 -12.14
CA ILE A 6 -3.03 0.20 -12.25
C ILE A 6 -2.34 0.31 -13.60
N HIS A 7 -2.85 1.16 -14.48
CA HIS A 7 -2.20 1.47 -15.75
C HIS A 7 -1.21 2.61 -15.52
N LEU A 8 0.03 2.38 -15.94
CA LEU A 8 1.08 3.38 -16.01
C LEU A 8 1.16 3.85 -17.47
N ASN A 9 1.04 5.16 -17.68
CA ASN A 9 1.21 5.75 -19.00
C ASN A 9 1.66 7.21 -18.85
N VAL A 10 2.86 7.51 -19.31
CA VAL A 10 3.43 8.87 -19.33
C VAL A 10 4.48 8.96 -20.43
N ASP A 11 4.45 10.04 -21.19
CA ASP A 11 5.38 10.31 -22.29
C ASP A 11 6.35 11.49 -21.99
N TYR A 12 6.08 12.26 -20.93
CA TYR A 12 6.93 13.37 -20.48
C TYR A 12 6.85 13.55 -18.95
N PRO A 13 7.96 13.82 -18.23
CA PRO A 13 9.33 14.06 -18.72
C PRO A 13 10.16 12.79 -18.97
N PHE A 14 9.54 11.61 -18.94
CA PHE A 14 10.11 10.30 -19.26
C PHE A 14 8.99 9.44 -19.84
N ASN A 15 9.36 8.38 -20.55
CA ASN A 15 8.44 7.44 -21.18
C ASN A 15 8.31 6.21 -20.30
N LEU A 16 7.09 5.95 -19.81
CA LEU A 16 6.78 4.76 -19.05
C LEU A 16 5.37 4.31 -19.38
N THR A 17 5.28 3.09 -19.88
CA THR A 17 4.01 2.37 -20.01
C THR A 17 4.05 1.12 -19.14
N GLY A 18 2.89 0.62 -18.72
CA GLY A 18 2.85 -0.61 -17.95
C GLY A 18 1.52 -0.87 -17.29
N ILE A 19 1.41 -2.05 -16.71
CA ILE A 19 0.28 -2.45 -15.90
C ILE A 19 0.79 -3.17 -14.68
N LEU A 20 0.38 -2.70 -13.51
CA LEU A 20 0.61 -3.35 -12.22
C LEU A 20 -0.71 -3.88 -11.68
N PHE A 21 -0.70 -5.01 -10.98
CA PHE A 21 -1.88 -5.57 -10.35
C PHE A 21 -1.56 -6.18 -8.99
N PHE A 22 -2.52 -6.08 -8.09
CA PHE A 22 -2.44 -6.66 -6.75
C PHE A 22 -2.87 -8.13 -6.81
N PRO A 23 -2.00 -9.08 -6.43
CA PRO A 23 -2.37 -10.48 -6.37
C PRO A 23 -3.34 -10.74 -5.22
N LYS A 24 -4.18 -11.77 -5.35
CA LYS A 24 -4.90 -12.32 -4.20
C LYS A 24 -3.94 -13.17 -3.39
N LEU A 25 -3.86 -12.98 -2.07
CA LEU A 25 -2.93 -13.69 -1.17
C LEU A 25 -3.28 -15.18 -0.93
N LYS A 26 -4.16 -15.78 -1.74
CA LYS A 26 -4.60 -17.17 -1.54
C LYS A 26 -3.48 -18.17 -1.88
N GLY A 27 -2.79 -18.63 -0.84
CA GLY A 27 -2.31 -20.01 -0.61
C GLY A 27 -1.23 -20.59 -1.52
N ASP A 28 -1.03 -20.04 -2.71
CA ASP A 28 -0.04 -20.53 -3.68
C ASP A 28 0.87 -19.36 -4.07
N LEU A 29 1.62 -18.91 -3.07
CA LEU A 29 2.68 -17.92 -3.20
C LEU A 29 3.88 -18.55 -3.91
N ASN A 30 3.73 -18.86 -5.20
CA ASN A 30 4.88 -18.96 -6.10
C ASN A 30 5.45 -17.55 -6.32
N LEU A 31 6.00 -16.96 -5.25
CA LEU A 31 6.63 -15.63 -5.17
C LEU A 31 7.76 -15.47 -6.20
N GLN A 32 8.28 -16.59 -6.73
CA GLN A 32 9.36 -16.59 -7.69
C GLN A 32 8.92 -16.37 -9.15
N LYS A 33 7.68 -16.67 -9.55
CA LYS A 33 7.30 -16.68 -10.98
C LYS A 33 6.59 -15.42 -11.48
N ASP A 34 5.96 -14.66 -10.59
CA ASP A 34 5.02 -13.62 -10.98
C ASP A 34 5.45 -12.23 -10.51
N LYS A 35 6.72 -11.87 -10.74
CA LYS A 35 7.27 -10.55 -10.39
C LYS A 35 6.94 -9.50 -11.45
N ILE A 36 7.20 -8.24 -11.14
CA ILE A 36 7.18 -7.16 -12.14
C ILE A 36 8.30 -7.40 -13.15
N GLN A 37 7.95 -7.41 -14.43
CA GLN A 37 8.91 -7.53 -15.51
C GLN A 37 9.20 -6.16 -16.11
N LEU A 38 10.48 -5.88 -16.36
CA LEU A 38 10.96 -4.73 -17.09
C LEU A 38 11.15 -5.08 -18.57
N TYR A 39 10.57 -4.23 -19.41
CA TYR A 39 10.76 -4.20 -20.85
C TYR A 39 11.38 -2.86 -21.25
N GLN A 40 12.03 -2.86 -22.41
CA GLN A 40 12.45 -1.66 -23.09
C GLN A 40 12.14 -1.79 -24.56
N ASN A 41 11.29 -0.90 -25.09
CA ASN A 41 10.82 -0.96 -26.46
C ASN A 41 10.24 -2.35 -26.80
N GLN A 42 9.40 -2.88 -25.90
CA GLN A 42 8.75 -4.19 -26.01
C GLN A 42 9.71 -5.39 -25.99
N VAL A 43 11.00 -5.19 -25.70
CA VAL A 43 11.97 -6.27 -25.51
C VAL A 43 12.13 -6.53 -24.02
N TYR A 44 11.97 -7.80 -23.61
CA TYR A 44 12.18 -8.22 -22.22
C TYR A 44 13.62 -7.95 -21.79
N VAL A 45 13.79 -7.35 -20.60
CA VAL A 45 15.10 -7.03 -20.03
C VAL A 45 15.38 -7.91 -18.82
N THR A 46 14.55 -7.79 -17.78
CA THR A 46 14.78 -8.43 -16.48
C THR A 46 13.51 -8.38 -15.62
N ASP A 47 13.42 -9.24 -14.61
CA ASP A 47 12.43 -9.17 -13.52
C ASP A 47 13.04 -8.62 -12.21
N HIS A 48 14.32 -8.24 -12.25
CA HIS A 48 15.04 -7.56 -11.17
C HIS A 48 14.86 -6.04 -11.26
N VAL A 49 13.75 -5.55 -10.71
CA VAL A 49 13.35 -4.14 -10.77
C VAL A 49 13.79 -3.30 -9.55
N GLU A 50 14.75 -3.79 -8.76
CA GLU A 50 15.19 -3.10 -7.55
C GLU A 50 15.86 -1.76 -7.88
N GLY A 51 15.42 -0.70 -7.20
CA GLY A 51 15.85 0.68 -7.46
C GLY A 51 15.02 1.40 -8.53
N ILE A 52 14.23 0.68 -9.33
CA ILE A 52 13.32 1.25 -10.33
C ILE A 52 11.90 1.33 -9.77
N VAL A 53 11.42 0.22 -9.21
CA VAL A 53 10.13 0.16 -8.52
C VAL A 53 10.38 0.32 -7.01
N PRO A 54 9.58 1.13 -6.31
CA PRO A 54 9.65 1.24 -4.85
C PRO A 54 9.54 -0.12 -4.18
N GLU A 55 10.34 -0.34 -3.13
CA GLU A 55 10.48 -1.65 -2.48
C GLU A 55 9.12 -2.21 -1.99
N PHE A 56 8.28 -1.36 -1.40
CA PHE A 56 6.95 -1.75 -0.92
C PHE A 56 6.00 -2.22 -2.03
N LEU A 57 6.26 -1.87 -3.30
CA LEU A 57 5.47 -2.28 -4.46
C LEU A 57 6.03 -3.51 -5.17
N THR A 58 7.18 -4.04 -4.76
CA THR A 58 7.79 -5.23 -5.39
C THR A 58 6.95 -6.50 -5.22
N MET A 59 6.01 -6.50 -4.27
CA MET A 59 5.00 -7.57 -4.08
C MET A 59 3.88 -7.53 -5.13
N LEU A 60 3.78 -6.45 -5.91
CA LEU A 60 2.87 -6.39 -7.04
C LEU A 60 3.38 -7.22 -8.20
N ARG A 61 2.46 -7.48 -9.13
CA ARG A 61 2.74 -8.24 -10.35
C ARG A 61 2.48 -7.33 -11.53
N GLY A 62 3.16 -7.55 -12.65
CA GLY A 62 2.91 -6.73 -13.82
C GLY A 62 4.06 -6.62 -14.78
N VAL A 63 3.93 -5.68 -15.70
CA VAL A 63 4.96 -5.32 -16.67
C VAL A 63 5.11 -3.80 -16.70
N ILE A 64 6.33 -3.34 -16.83
CA ILE A 64 6.67 -1.94 -17.10
C ILE A 64 7.58 -1.90 -18.33
N ASP A 65 7.37 -0.92 -19.20
CA ASP A 65 8.19 -0.67 -20.39
C ASP A 65 8.62 0.80 -20.38
N SER A 66 9.94 1.02 -20.39
CA SER A 66 10.51 2.35 -20.38
C SER A 66 11.86 2.36 -21.11
N PRO A 67 12.00 3.10 -22.23
CA PRO A 67 13.29 3.28 -22.91
C PRO A 67 14.28 4.14 -22.13
N ASP A 68 13.81 4.87 -21.11
CA ASP A 68 14.62 5.76 -20.27
C ASP A 68 15.39 5.02 -19.16
N ILE A 69 15.23 3.70 -19.01
CA ILE A 69 15.94 2.91 -17.99
C ILE A 69 17.19 2.27 -18.61
N PRO A 70 18.40 2.51 -18.07
CA PRO A 70 19.63 1.93 -18.60
C PRO A 70 19.74 0.41 -18.35
N LEU A 71 20.12 -0.34 -19.38
CA LEU A 71 20.06 -1.82 -19.42
C LEU A 71 21.25 -2.57 -18.79
N ASN A 72 22.37 -1.90 -18.51
CA ASN A 72 23.64 -2.56 -18.12
C ASN A 72 24.35 -1.79 -17.00
N VAL A 73 23.64 -1.46 -15.94
CA VAL A 73 24.16 -0.65 -14.84
C VAL A 73 24.01 -1.36 -13.50
N SER A 74 24.88 -1.02 -12.56
CA SER A 74 24.80 -1.55 -11.20
C SER A 74 23.53 -1.05 -10.50
N ARG A 75 23.08 -1.80 -9.49
CA ARG A 75 21.99 -1.37 -8.59
C ARG A 75 22.26 0.00 -7.97
N SER A 76 23.50 0.25 -7.56
CA SER A 76 23.92 1.53 -7.01
C SER A 76 23.77 2.69 -8.00
N TYR A 77 23.97 2.44 -9.30
CA TYR A 77 23.77 3.44 -10.33
C TYR A 77 22.28 3.74 -10.54
N LEU A 78 21.44 2.71 -10.65
CA LEU A 78 19.99 2.88 -10.81
C LEU A 78 19.38 3.70 -9.66
N GLN A 79 19.83 3.46 -8.42
CA GLN A 79 19.38 4.23 -7.26
C GLN A 79 19.84 5.69 -7.27
N ALA A 80 20.96 6.00 -7.92
CA ALA A 80 21.48 7.35 -8.05
C ALA A 80 20.87 8.11 -9.24
N ASP A 81 20.39 7.40 -10.25
CA ASP A 81 19.91 7.96 -11.51
C ASP A 81 18.64 8.82 -11.34
N GLY A 82 18.67 10.02 -11.94
CA GLY A 82 17.59 10.99 -11.80
C GLY A 82 16.32 10.63 -12.58
N ALA A 83 16.42 9.93 -13.71
CA ALA A 83 15.26 9.47 -14.47
C ALA A 83 14.58 8.30 -13.75
N VAL A 84 15.37 7.35 -13.23
CA VAL A 84 14.87 6.23 -12.42
C VAL A 84 14.13 6.72 -11.17
N LYS A 85 14.67 7.73 -10.44
CA LYS A 85 13.98 8.34 -9.30
C LYS A 85 12.63 8.96 -9.66
N LYS A 86 12.54 9.61 -10.83
CA LYS A 86 11.29 10.21 -11.32
C LYS A 86 10.26 9.13 -11.70
N ILE A 87 10.70 8.06 -12.35
CA ILE A 87 9.89 6.87 -12.67
C ILE A 87 9.34 6.26 -11.38
N SER A 88 10.21 5.96 -10.42
CA SER A 88 9.84 5.39 -9.12
C SER A 88 8.79 6.26 -8.41
N SER A 89 9.05 7.58 -8.31
CA SER A 89 8.13 8.56 -7.72
C SER A 89 6.76 8.59 -8.42
N TYR A 90 6.74 8.46 -9.74
CA TYR A 90 5.51 8.45 -10.52
C TYR A 90 4.71 7.17 -10.30
N ILE A 91 5.37 6.01 -10.22
CA ILE A 91 4.72 4.73 -9.89
C ILE A 91 4.07 4.83 -8.51
N THR A 92 4.82 5.29 -7.49
CA THR A 92 4.30 5.55 -6.13
C THR A 92 3.05 6.43 -6.17
N LYS A 93 3.13 7.55 -6.88
CA LYS A 93 2.01 8.50 -7.01
C LYS A 93 0.79 7.85 -7.67
N LYS A 94 0.96 7.11 -8.76
CA LYS A 94 -0.14 6.45 -9.48
C LYS A 94 -0.81 5.38 -8.65
N VAL A 95 -0.05 4.62 -7.86
CA VAL A 95 -0.60 3.63 -6.93
C VAL A 95 -1.44 4.32 -5.85
N ALA A 96 -0.90 5.35 -5.19
CA ALA A 96 -1.62 6.11 -4.18
C ALA A 96 -2.92 6.74 -4.74
N ASP A 97 -2.84 7.35 -5.93
CA ASP A 97 -4.00 7.94 -6.60
C ASP A 97 -5.08 6.89 -6.92
N LYS A 98 -4.68 5.70 -7.37
CA LYS A 98 -5.61 4.61 -7.64
C LYS A 98 -6.27 4.11 -6.35
N LEU A 99 -5.51 3.89 -5.28
CA LEU A 99 -6.04 3.45 -3.99
C LEU A 99 -7.04 4.47 -3.42
N SER A 100 -6.68 5.76 -3.44
CA SER A 100 -7.58 6.84 -3.04
C SER A 100 -8.87 6.87 -3.88
N SER A 101 -8.76 6.66 -5.19
CA SER A 101 -9.93 6.57 -6.06
C SER A 101 -10.81 5.36 -5.77
N LEU A 102 -10.23 4.19 -5.48
CA LEU A 102 -11.00 2.99 -5.13
C LEU A 102 -11.77 3.20 -3.83
N PHE A 103 -11.10 3.73 -2.80
CA PHE A 103 -11.72 4.08 -1.53
C PHE A 103 -12.90 5.06 -1.69
N LYS A 104 -12.74 6.11 -2.53
CA LYS A 104 -13.79 7.11 -2.75
C LYS A 104 -14.95 6.62 -3.60
N ASN A 105 -14.70 5.72 -4.56
CA ASN A 105 -15.72 5.27 -5.51
C ASN A 105 -16.58 4.15 -4.93
N ASP A 106 -15.98 3.21 -4.21
CA ASP A 106 -16.67 2.09 -3.58
C ASP A 106 -15.94 1.67 -2.30
N ARG A 107 -16.34 2.29 -1.20
CA ARG A 107 -15.74 2.04 0.10
C ARG A 107 -15.94 0.60 0.57
N ALA A 108 -17.13 0.02 0.35
CA ALA A 108 -17.43 -1.34 0.81
C ALA A 108 -16.57 -2.38 0.08
N ASP A 109 -16.40 -2.23 -1.24
CA ASP A 109 -15.49 -3.07 -2.02
C ASP A 109 -14.04 -2.88 -1.56
N PHE A 110 -13.60 -1.65 -1.29
CA PHE A 110 -12.26 -1.35 -0.79
C PHE A 110 -11.99 -2.01 0.58
N GLU A 111 -12.91 -1.88 1.53
CA GLU A 111 -12.84 -2.52 2.85
C GLU A 111 -12.73 -4.05 2.75
N SER A 112 -13.51 -4.67 1.85
CA SER A 112 -13.49 -6.12 1.63
C SER A 112 -12.12 -6.66 1.17
N LYS A 113 -11.31 -5.79 0.56
CA LYS A 113 -9.97 -6.10 0.02
C LYS A 113 -8.84 -5.59 0.91
N TRP A 114 -9.16 -4.81 1.96
CA TRP A 114 -8.15 -4.11 2.77
C TRP A 114 -7.12 -5.06 3.35
N ASN A 115 -7.56 -6.16 3.95
CA ASN A 115 -6.65 -7.13 4.58
C ASN A 115 -5.68 -7.79 3.59
N ASP A 116 -6.02 -7.87 2.30
CA ASP A 116 -5.11 -8.39 1.29
C ASP A 116 -4.05 -7.36 0.87
N ILE A 117 -4.34 -6.06 0.99
CA ILE A 117 -3.46 -4.98 0.52
C ILE A 117 -2.75 -4.22 1.65
N LYS A 118 -3.22 -4.32 2.89
CA LYS A 118 -2.75 -3.50 4.01
C LYS A 118 -1.25 -3.60 4.23
N ILE A 119 -0.65 -4.78 4.04
CA ILE A 119 0.80 -4.97 4.20
C ILE A 119 1.60 -4.13 3.20
N VAL A 120 1.13 -4.00 1.96
CA VAL A 120 1.74 -3.14 0.93
C VAL A 120 1.57 -1.67 1.32
N VAL A 121 0.37 -1.29 1.76
CA VAL A 121 0.05 0.10 2.11
C VAL A 121 0.82 0.56 3.35
N GLU A 122 0.78 -0.20 4.43
CA GLU A 122 1.49 0.08 5.69
C GLU A 122 3.00 0.15 5.46
N TYR A 123 3.57 -0.78 4.68
CA TYR A 123 4.98 -0.71 4.33
C TYR A 123 5.29 0.54 3.48
N GLY A 124 4.43 0.90 2.54
CA GLY A 124 4.55 2.14 1.78
C GLY A 124 4.50 3.38 2.67
N MET A 125 3.60 3.42 3.66
CA MET A 125 3.49 4.52 4.62
C MET A 125 4.75 4.66 5.48
N LEU A 126 5.39 3.55 5.85
CA LEU A 126 6.62 3.56 6.65
C LEU A 126 7.87 3.92 5.83
N SER A 127 7.88 3.58 4.54
CA SER A 127 9.07 3.72 3.69
C SER A 127 9.09 5.01 2.86
N GLU A 128 7.93 5.58 2.52
CA GLU A 128 7.81 6.70 1.58
C GLU A 128 6.89 7.80 2.14
N GLU A 129 7.47 8.90 2.62
CA GLU A 129 6.75 10.02 3.24
C GLU A 129 5.62 10.58 2.34
N LYS A 130 5.89 10.80 1.05
CA LYS A 130 4.87 11.30 0.10
C LYS A 130 3.75 10.29 -0.18
N PHE A 131 4.04 9.00 -0.04
CA PHE A 131 3.00 7.98 -0.13
C PHE A 131 2.14 8.04 1.14
N MET A 132 2.78 8.14 2.31
CA MET A 132 2.12 8.28 3.61
C MET A 132 1.14 9.46 3.63
N GLU A 133 1.57 10.66 3.19
CA GLU A 133 0.71 11.86 3.11
C GLU A 133 -0.59 11.63 2.34
N LYS A 134 -0.56 10.78 1.31
CA LYS A 134 -1.75 10.41 0.52
C LYS A 134 -2.52 9.25 1.13
N ALA A 135 -1.79 8.26 1.65
CA ALA A 135 -2.35 7.05 2.23
C ALA A 135 -3.13 7.32 3.50
N ASP A 136 -2.75 8.33 4.28
CA ASP A 136 -3.50 8.78 5.46
C ASP A 136 -5.00 8.99 5.18
N GLY A 137 -5.33 9.53 3.99
CA GLY A 137 -6.71 9.78 3.58
C GLY A 137 -7.51 8.55 3.14
N PHE A 138 -6.91 7.35 3.06
CA PHE A 138 -7.61 6.12 2.70
C PHE A 138 -7.19 4.88 3.51
N ALA A 139 -6.17 4.99 4.36
CA ALA A 139 -5.71 3.89 5.19
C ALA A 139 -6.79 3.54 6.21
N LEU A 140 -7.04 2.24 6.35
CA LEU A 140 -8.10 1.72 7.21
C LEU A 140 -7.53 1.02 8.44
N TYR A 141 -8.16 1.29 9.57
CA TYR A 141 -7.91 0.69 10.86
C TYR A 141 -9.05 -0.27 11.16
N PRO A 142 -8.83 -1.59 11.04
CA PRO A 142 -9.84 -2.58 11.39
C PRO A 142 -10.03 -2.63 12.91
N THR A 143 -11.28 -2.61 13.37
CA THR A 143 -11.61 -2.90 14.76
C THR A 143 -11.76 -4.40 14.98
N ILE A 144 -11.75 -4.84 16.23
CA ILE A 144 -12.06 -6.22 16.61
C ILE A 144 -13.44 -6.71 16.12
N ASP A 145 -14.36 -5.78 15.83
CA ASP A 145 -15.72 -6.08 15.36
C ASP A 145 -15.83 -6.11 13.83
N GLY A 146 -14.70 -6.02 13.12
CA GLY A 146 -14.64 -6.07 11.66
C GLY A 146 -15.13 -4.79 10.98
N GLN A 147 -15.20 -3.67 11.73
CA GLN A 147 -15.48 -2.35 11.17
C GLN A 147 -14.16 -1.72 10.71
N PHE A 148 -14.23 -0.86 9.69
CA PHE A 148 -13.06 -0.16 9.16
C PHE A 148 -13.24 1.34 9.22
N TYR A 149 -12.26 2.01 9.80
CA TYR A 149 -12.25 3.47 9.94
C TYR A 149 -10.99 4.05 9.33
N THR A 150 -11.08 5.25 8.76
CA THR A 150 -9.87 6.08 8.57
C THR A 150 -9.37 6.57 9.92
N TRP A 151 -8.13 7.07 9.99
CA TRP A 151 -7.60 7.62 11.23
C TRP A 151 -8.50 8.73 11.80
N THR A 152 -8.94 9.65 10.95
CA THR A 152 -9.82 10.76 11.34
C THR A 152 -11.16 10.26 11.89
N GLU A 153 -11.79 9.30 11.21
CA GLU A 153 -13.07 8.73 11.64
C GLU A 153 -12.93 7.98 12.97
N LEU A 154 -11.83 7.24 13.14
CA LEU A 154 -11.54 6.54 14.37
C LEU A 154 -11.34 7.54 15.50
N GLU A 155 -10.48 8.55 15.32
CA GLU A 155 -10.22 9.58 16.32
C GLU A 155 -11.51 10.28 16.76
N GLU A 156 -12.34 10.73 15.80
CA GLU A 156 -13.63 11.37 16.10
C GLU A 156 -14.57 10.45 16.90
N LYS A 157 -14.58 9.16 16.58
CA LYS A 157 -15.41 8.16 17.28
C LYS A 157 -14.94 7.93 18.71
N ILE A 158 -13.63 7.78 18.93
CA ILE A 158 -13.10 7.27 20.21
C ILE A 158 -12.68 8.38 21.18
N LYS A 159 -12.28 9.56 20.70
CA LYS A 159 -11.82 10.68 21.54
C LYS A 159 -12.78 11.07 22.67
N PRO A 160 -14.12 11.10 22.47
CA PRO A 160 -15.04 11.43 23.57
C PRO A 160 -15.00 10.46 24.75
N ASN A 161 -14.71 9.18 24.48
CA ASN A 161 -14.81 8.09 25.47
C ASN A 161 -13.45 7.50 25.89
N GLN A 162 -12.40 7.73 25.10
CA GLN A 162 -11.04 7.23 25.31
C GLN A 162 -10.03 8.38 25.45
N THR A 163 -10.38 9.33 26.31
CA THR A 163 -9.45 10.33 26.81
C THR A 163 -9.30 10.10 28.31
N ASP A 164 -8.06 10.06 28.80
CA ASP A 164 -7.81 9.91 30.22
C ASP A 164 -8.16 11.19 31.01
N LYS A 165 -7.97 11.14 32.33
CA LYS A 165 -8.29 12.27 33.22
C LYS A 165 -7.41 13.49 32.98
N ASP A 166 -6.24 13.31 32.37
CA ASP A 166 -5.25 14.34 32.09
C ASP A 166 -5.46 14.95 30.69
N GLY A 167 -6.46 14.46 29.95
CA GLY A 167 -6.76 14.93 28.59
C GLY A 167 -5.96 14.21 27.51
N THR A 168 -5.26 13.13 27.84
CA THR A 168 -4.48 12.34 26.87
C THR A 168 -5.38 11.37 26.13
N PHE A 169 -5.31 11.40 24.81
CA PHE A 169 -5.98 10.43 23.94
C PHE A 169 -5.38 9.04 24.09
N VAL A 170 -6.22 8.02 24.31
CA VAL A 170 -5.81 6.63 24.50
C VAL A 170 -6.34 5.76 23.38
N LEU A 171 -5.44 5.23 22.56
CA LEU A 171 -5.77 4.20 21.58
C LEU A 171 -5.52 2.81 22.17
N LEU A 172 -6.54 1.96 22.16
CA LEU A 172 -6.41 0.54 22.48
C LEU A 172 -6.18 -0.23 21.19
N TYR A 173 -5.39 -1.31 21.27
CA TYR A 173 -5.15 -2.21 20.14
C TYR A 173 -5.02 -3.64 20.65
N ALA A 174 -5.31 -4.60 19.78
CA ALA A 174 -5.08 -6.03 20.01
C ALA A 174 -4.17 -6.60 18.94
N SER A 175 -3.08 -7.25 19.36
CA SER A 175 -2.16 -7.97 18.47
C SER A 175 -2.61 -9.42 18.23
N ASP A 176 -3.30 -10.00 19.22
CA ASP A 176 -3.83 -11.36 19.18
C ASP A 176 -5.19 -11.39 19.88
N GLN A 177 -6.26 -11.50 19.10
CA GLN A 177 -7.63 -11.42 19.61
C GLN A 177 -7.98 -12.59 20.54
N ASP A 178 -7.41 -13.77 20.30
CA ASP A 178 -7.70 -14.98 21.07
C ASP A 178 -6.97 -14.95 22.41
N ALA A 179 -5.67 -14.63 22.39
CA ALA A 179 -4.87 -14.53 23.61
C ALA A 179 -5.29 -13.35 24.50
N GLN A 180 -5.81 -12.27 23.91
CA GLN A 180 -6.19 -11.05 24.62
C GLN A 180 -7.70 -10.95 24.89
N HIS A 181 -8.46 -12.02 24.65
CA HIS A 181 -9.93 -12.03 24.74
C HIS A 181 -10.47 -11.39 26.03
N SER A 182 -9.93 -11.78 27.19
CA SER A 182 -10.38 -11.26 28.49
C SER A 182 -10.17 -9.74 28.63
N TYR A 183 -9.05 -9.21 28.11
CA TYR A 183 -8.76 -7.77 28.14
C TYR A 183 -9.66 -7.01 27.16
N ILE A 184 -9.89 -7.59 25.98
CA ILE A 184 -10.79 -7.05 24.97
C ILE A 184 -12.21 -6.93 25.55
N GLN A 185 -12.76 -8.00 26.13
CA GLN A 185 -14.10 -7.96 26.72
C GLN A 185 -14.21 -6.90 27.82
N ALA A 186 -13.22 -6.81 28.71
CA ALA A 186 -13.21 -5.80 29.76
C ALA A 186 -13.16 -4.36 29.22
N ALA A 187 -12.53 -4.13 28.07
CA ALA A 187 -12.55 -2.82 27.40
C ALA A 187 -13.92 -2.54 26.76
N LYS A 188 -14.51 -3.54 26.09
CA LYS A 188 -15.85 -3.43 25.47
C LYS A 188 -16.96 -3.19 26.50
N GLU A 189 -16.91 -3.84 27.66
CA GLU A 189 -17.86 -3.62 28.76
C GLU A 189 -17.84 -2.17 29.27
N LYS A 190 -16.70 -1.48 29.12
CA LYS A 190 -16.54 -0.06 29.44
C LYS A 190 -16.90 0.88 28.28
N GLY A 191 -17.33 0.33 27.15
CA GLY A 191 -17.68 1.08 25.94
C GLY A 191 -16.48 1.58 25.14
N TYR A 192 -15.30 0.97 25.31
CA TYR A 192 -14.11 1.30 24.53
C TYR A 192 -14.05 0.48 23.23
N GLU A 193 -13.53 1.11 22.19
CA GLU A 193 -13.13 0.50 20.92
C GLU A 193 -11.69 -0.01 21.03
N VAL A 194 -11.41 -1.16 20.40
CA VAL A 194 -10.10 -1.84 20.38
C VAL A 194 -9.76 -2.28 18.97
#